data_AF-A0A194V2S5-F1
#
_entry.id   AF-A0A194V2S5-F1
#
_cell.length_a   1.000
_cell.length_b   1.000
_cell.length_c   1.000
_cell.angle_alpha   90.00
_cell.angle_beta   90.00
_cell.angle_gamma   90.00
#
_symmetry.space_group_name_H-M   'P 1'
#
loop_
_entity.id
_entity.type
_entity.pdbx_description
1 polymer ?
#
loop_
_entity_poly.entity_id
_entity_poly.type
_entity_poly.pdbx_seq_one_letter_code
_entity_poly.pdbx_strand_id
1 'polypeptide(L)' 'MCEIHFFKCTSCGRRWEAHKKLASCEDFDPEARCPGNLVMYVGVPRKPEKGECGECRNVREVLECLEDGD' A
#
# COMPACT_ATOMS: atom_id res chain seq x y z
N MET A 1 -9.40 10.08 -10.04
CA MET A 1 -8.72 10.72 -8.89
C MET A 1 -8.08 9.65 -8.03
N CYS A 2 -6.92 9.94 -7.43
CA CYS A 2 -6.18 8.99 -6.60
C CYS A 2 -5.89 9.59 -5.23
N GLU A 3 -5.87 8.74 -4.21
CA GLU A 3 -5.39 9.08 -2.87
C GLU A 3 -3.99 8.53 -2.65
N ILE A 4 -3.12 9.29 -1.97
CA ILE A 4 -1.84 8.81 -1.47
C ILE A 4 -1.92 8.67 0.03
N HIS A 5 -1.67 7.45 0.51
CA HIS A 5 -1.67 7.08 1.92
C HIS A 5 -0.25 6.73 2.35
N PHE A 6 0.12 7.10 3.58
CA PHE A 6 1.46 6.86 4.12
C PHE A 6 1.43 5.72 5.13
N PHE A 7 2.25 4.69 4.91
CA PHE A 7 2.29 3.52 5.77
C PHE A 7 3.67 3.25 6.35
N LYS A 8 3.70 2.58 7.50
CA LYS A 8 4.89 2.01 8.13
C LYS A 8 4.63 0.56 8.50
N CYS A 9 5.58 -0.30 8.13
CA CYS A 9 5.51 -1.73 8.37
C CYS A 9 5.63 -1.99 9.88
N THR A 10 4.72 -2.78 10.42
CA THR A 10 4.80 -3.23 11.81
C THR A 10 5.92 -4.23 12.05
N SER A 11 6.28 -5.03 11.04
CA SER A 11 7.25 -6.11 11.15
C SER A 11 8.70 -5.63 10.92
N CYS A 12 8.96 -4.91 9.82
CA CYS A 12 10.32 -4.47 9.46
C CYS A 12 10.55 -2.96 9.57
N GLY A 13 9.51 -2.17 9.90
CA GLY A 13 9.61 -0.72 10.03
C GLY A 13 9.72 0.07 8.72
N ARG A 14 9.76 -0.60 7.56
CA ARG A 14 9.78 0.01 6.21
C ARG A 14 8.62 1.00 6.05
N ARG A 15 8.89 2.16 5.45
CA ARG A 15 7.85 3.16 5.12
C ARG A 15 7.58 3.16 3.62
N TRP A 16 6.32 3.35 3.22
CA TRP A 16 5.94 3.45 1.81
C TRP A 16 4.70 4.32 1.61
N GLU A 17 4.52 4.73 0.37
CA GLU A 17 3.33 5.43 -0.12
C GLU A 17 2.46 4.42 -0.87
N ALA A 18 1.17 4.35 -0.51
CA ALA A 18 0.19 3.53 -1.20
C ALA A 18 -0.73 4.43 -2.01
N HIS A 19 -0.80 4.19 -3.32
CA HIS A 19 -1.69 4.89 -4.23
C HIS A 19 -3.01 4.12 -4.31
N LYS A 20 -4.11 4.75 -3.90
CA LYS A 20 -5.45 4.18 -3.98
C LYS A 20 -6.26 4.94 -5.01
N LYS A 21 -6.59 4.29 -6.13
CA LYS A 21 -7.52 4.85 -7.11
C LYS A 21 -8.92 4.93 -6.49
N LEU A 22 -9.55 6.09 -6.54
CA LEU A 22 -10.95 6.23 -6.18
C LEU A 22 -11.83 5.64 -7.29
N ALA A 23 -13.07 5.27 -6.95
CA ALA A 23 -14.03 4.77 -7.94
C ALA A 23 -14.31 5.76 -9.08
N SER A 24 -14.05 7.07 -8.85
CA SER A 24 -14.13 8.13 -9.86
C SER A 24 -12.86 8.25 -10.72
N CYS A 25 -11.90 7.33 -10.61
CA CYS A 25 -10.75 7.29 -11.48
C CYS A 25 -11.13 6.63 -12.80
N GLU A 26 -11.18 7.42 -13.87
CA GLU A 26 -11.48 6.93 -15.23
C GLU A 26 -10.32 6.16 -15.87
N ASP A 27 -9.16 6.15 -15.22
CA ASP A 27 -7.97 5.44 -15.65
C ASP A 27 -7.92 4.02 -15.04
N PHE A 28 -7.98 3.01 -15.91
CA PHE A 28 -8.03 1.58 -15.54
C PHE A 28 -6.65 0.94 -15.33
N ASP A 29 -5.54 1.61 -15.70
CA ASP A 29 -4.20 1.03 -15.58
C ASP A 29 -3.72 1.11 -14.11
N PRO A 30 -3.55 -0.01 -13.39
CA PRO A 30 -3.18 0.01 -11.98
C PRO A 30 -1.82 0.69 -11.70
N GLU A 31 -0.94 0.77 -12.70
CA GLU A 31 0.38 1.40 -12.58
C GLU A 31 0.37 2.88 -12.98
N ALA A 32 -0.65 3.33 -13.72
CA ALA A 32 -0.80 4.73 -14.10
C ALA A 32 -1.10 5.61 -12.87
N ARG A 33 -0.16 6.51 -12.58
CA ARG A 33 -0.33 7.55 -11.56
C ARG A 33 -1.30 8.60 -12.07
N CYS A 34 -2.30 8.95 -11.26
CA CYS A 34 -3.13 10.12 -11.54
C CYS A 34 -2.25 11.37 -11.73
N PRO A 35 -2.63 12.29 -12.63
CA PRO A 35 -1.94 13.57 -12.75
C PRO A 35 -2.01 14.33 -11.41
N GLY A 36 -0.99 15.13 -11.10
CA GLY A 36 -0.79 15.69 -9.76
C GLY A 36 -1.97 16.52 -9.22
N ASN A 37 -2.74 17.17 -10.09
CA ASN A 37 -3.96 17.92 -9.74
C ASN A 37 -5.15 17.01 -9.36
N LEU A 38 -5.07 15.72 -9.64
CA LEU A 38 -6.06 14.69 -9.30
C LEU A 38 -5.53 13.72 -8.22
N VAL A 39 -4.48 14.12 -7.50
CA VAL A 39 -3.91 13.38 -6.38
C VAL A 39 -4.26 14.09 -5.08
N MET A 40 -4.81 13.35 -4.14
CA MET A 40 -5.11 13.82 -2.79
C MET A 40 -4.23 13.09 -1.77
N TYR A 41 -3.48 13.83 -0.97
CA TYR A 41 -2.73 13.24 0.13
C TYR A 41 -3.65 13.01 1.33
N VAL A 42 -3.73 11.78 1.79
CA VAL A 42 -4.52 11.38 2.95
C VAL A 42 -3.57 11.11 4.12
N GLY A 43 -3.87 11.73 5.27
CA GLY A 43 -3.05 11.65 6.47
C GLY A 43 -1.80 12.54 6.43
N VAL A 44 -0.81 12.23 7.27
CA VAL A 44 0.43 13.01 7.37
C VAL A 44 1.67 12.11 7.22
N PRO A 45 2.64 12.44 6.33
CA PRO A 45 3.82 11.59 6.11
C PRO A 45 4.65 11.32 7.35
N ARG A 46 4.65 12.26 8.31
CA ARG A 46 5.38 12.15 9.58
C ARG A 46 4.71 11.22 10.60
N LYS A 47 3.41 10.94 10.45
CA LYS A 47 2.67 9.96 11.26
C LYS A 47 1.99 8.96 10.33
N PRO A 48 2.77 8.08 9.69
CA PRO A 48 2.21 7.07 8.79
C PRO A 48 1.33 6.09 9.57
N GLU A 49 0.30 5.58 8.90
CA GLU A 49 -0.54 4.51 9.40
C GLU A 49 0.25 3.21 9.51
N LYS A 50 -0.16 2.34 10.42
CA LYS A 50 0.48 1.03 10.58
C LYS A 50 -0.09 0.05 9.57
N GLY A 51 0.77 -0.69 8.90
CA GLY A 51 0.38 -1.76 7.97
C GLY A 51 1.45 -2.83 7.83
N GLU A 52 1.22 -3.81 6.97
CA GLU A 52 2.21 -4.82 6.59
C GLU A 52 2.71 -4.53 5.17
N CYS A 53 4.02 -4.54 4.95
CA CYS A 53 4.56 -4.32 3.61
C CYS A 53 4.45 -5.60 2.78
N GLY A 54 4.47 -5.46 1.45
CA GLY A 54 4.34 -6.60 0.53
C GLY A 54 5.37 -7.70 0.75
N GLU A 55 6.61 -7.36 1.12
CA GLU A 55 7.65 -8.36 1.41
C GLU A 55 7.37 -9.15 2.69
N CYS A 56 7.01 -8.48 3.79
CA CYS A 56 6.67 -9.15 5.04
C CYS A 56 5.41 -9.99 4.89
N ARG A 57 4.41 -9.49 4.15
CA ARG A 57 3.21 -10.26 3.84
C ARG A 57 3.55 -11.52 3.04
N ASN A 58 4.35 -11.38 1.98
CA ASN A 58 4.77 -12.53 1.16
C ASN A 58 5.55 -13.58 1.96
N VAL A 59 6.47 -13.15 2.84
CA VAL A 59 7.18 -14.08 3.73
C VAL A 59 6.21 -14.81 4.66
N ARG A 60 5.24 -14.09 5.24
CA ARG A 60 4.22 -14.70 6.10
C ARG A 60 3.38 -15.70 5.31
N GLU A 61 2.87 -15.32 4.15
CA GLU A 61 2.06 -16.18 3.28
C GLU A 61 2.81 -17.46 2.88
N VAL A 62 4.12 -17.37 2.59
CA VAL A 62 4.97 -18.54 2.28
C VAL A 62 5.14 -19.45 3.50
N LEU A 63 5.33 -18.90 4.70
CA LEU A 63 5.44 -19.68 5.93
C LEU A 63 4.12 -20.41 6.24
N GLU A 64 2.99 -19.70 6.14
CA GLU A 64 1.65 -20.28 6.33
C GLU A 64 1.41 -21.46 5.37
N CYS A 65 1.78 -21.30 4.09
CA CYS A 65 1.66 -22.37 3.09
C CYS A 65 2.55 -23.60 3.38
N LEU A 66 3.67 -23.44 4.09
CA LEU A 66 4.54 -24.55 4.48
C LEU A 66 4.00 -25.28 5.72
N GLU A 67 3.30 -24.57 6.60
CA GLU A 67 2.69 -25.13 7.81
C GLU A 67 1.42 -25.96 7.52
N ASP A 68 0.66 -25.61 6.47
CA ASP A 68 -0.56 -26.34 6.06
C ASP A 68 -0.27 -27.60 5.19
N GLY A 69 1.01 -27.90 4.91
CA GLY A 69 1.45 -28.93 3.97
C GLY A 69 2.03 -30.22 4.57
N ASP A 70 1.99 -30.39 5.89
CA ASP A 70 2.39 -31.60 6.65
C ASP A 70 1.17 -32.38 7.16
#